data_AF-A0A7V0NEE2-F1
#
_entry.id   AF-A0A7V0NEE2-F1
#
_cell.length_a   1.000
_cell.length_b   1.000
_cell.length_c   1.000
_cell.angle_alpha   90.00
_cell.angle_beta   90.00
_cell.angle_gamma   90.00
#
_symmetry.space_group_name_H-M   'P 1'
#
loop_
_entity.id
_entity.type
_entity.pdbx_description
1 polymer ?
#
loop_
_entity_poly.entity_id
_entity_poly.type
_entity_poly.pdbx_seq_one_letter_code
_entity_poly.pdbx_strand_id
1 'polypeptide(L)'
;VGASRSQIGFIYTSGALAGAVTAPFWGRLADRWGKRKILLSSMIAFLLVFLGYAFSSRYTHLFFIQVVEGMAWTAMSASATALIADVAPKKQRGEAMGIYNTAWSIGWVIGPSLGGMLSEHIDFHLTFIFCAFLMLCGIVLGFLLPKETTS
;
A
#
# COMPACT_ATOMS: atom_id res chain seq x y z
N VAL A 1 12.82 10.68 -16.10
CA VAL A 1 11.89 11.79 -15.76
C VAL A 1 12.52 13.17 -15.61
N GLY A 2 13.86 13.33 -15.61
CA GLY A 2 14.52 14.65 -15.73
C GLY A 2 14.31 15.63 -14.57
N ALA A 3 13.88 15.15 -13.40
CA ALA A 3 13.64 15.97 -12.21
C ALA A 3 14.94 16.25 -11.45
N SER A 4 15.04 17.45 -10.86
CA SER A 4 16.13 17.80 -9.93
C SER A 4 15.99 17.03 -8.61
N ARG A 5 17.08 16.91 -7.85
CA ARG A 5 17.06 16.24 -6.52
C ARG A 5 16.05 16.89 -5.56
N SER A 6 15.92 18.23 -5.60
CA SER A 6 14.95 18.96 -4.77
C SER A 6 13.51 18.67 -5.19
N GLN A 7 13.23 18.54 -6.49
CA GLN A 7 11.91 18.16 -6.99
C GLN A 7 11.53 16.74 -6.55
N ILE A 8 12.46 15.80 -6.60
CA ILE A 8 12.25 14.44 -6.10
C ILE A 8 11.92 14.47 -4.60
N GLY A 9 12.70 15.19 -3.80
CA GLY A 9 12.43 15.35 -2.36
C GLY A 9 11.04 15.95 -2.08
N PHE A 10 10.63 16.95 -2.86
CA PHE A 10 9.31 17.55 -2.76
C PHE A 10 8.18 16.56 -3.10
N ILE A 11 8.35 15.75 -4.14
CA ILE A 11 7.38 14.72 -4.54
C ILE A 11 7.16 13.71 -3.39
N TYR A 12 8.22 13.15 -2.81
CA TYR A 12 8.09 12.23 -1.68
C TYR A 12 7.48 12.89 -0.43
N THR A 13 7.88 14.13 -0.14
CA THR A 13 7.33 14.87 1.00
C THR A 13 5.84 15.14 0.84
N SER A 14 5.37 15.40 -0.39
CA SER A 14 3.96 15.65 -0.67
C SER A 14 3.08 14.43 -0.38
N GLY A 15 3.54 13.23 -0.73
CA GLY A 15 2.84 11.99 -0.40
C GLY A 15 2.84 11.70 1.09
N ALA A 16 3.99 11.86 1.75
CA ALA A 16 4.08 11.70 3.20
C ALA A 16 3.14 12.66 3.95
N LEU A 17 3.08 13.93 3.53
CA LEU A 17 2.18 14.93 4.09
C LEU A 17 0.70 14.58 3.83
N ALA A 18 0.36 14.16 2.61
CA ALA A 18 -1.01 13.75 2.27
C ALA A 18 -1.47 12.55 3.11
N GLY A 19 -0.61 11.55 3.28
CA GLY A 19 -0.86 10.41 4.17
C GLY A 19 -1.06 10.85 5.62
N ALA A 20 -0.16 11.67 6.14
CA ALA A 20 -0.24 12.18 7.52
C ALA A 20 -1.53 12.97 7.79
N VAL A 21 -1.89 13.89 6.89
CA VAL A 21 -3.11 14.71 7.01
C VAL A 21 -4.38 13.85 6.94
N THR A 22 -4.36 12.79 6.13
CA THR A 22 -5.53 11.92 5.95
C THR A 22 -5.62 10.77 6.96
N ALA A 23 -4.59 10.54 7.78
CA ALA A 23 -4.55 9.44 8.75
C ALA A 23 -5.77 9.38 9.69
N PRO A 24 -6.17 10.48 10.37
CA PRO A 24 -7.31 10.45 11.28
C PRO A 24 -8.65 10.29 10.56
N PHE A 25 -8.70 10.62 9.27
CA PHE A 25 -9.88 10.44 8.44
C PHE A 25 -10.08 8.96 8.10
N TRP A 26 -9.02 8.27 7.68
CA TRP A 26 -9.10 6.85 7.32
C TRP A 26 -9.45 5.95 8.51
N GLY A 27 -8.95 6.23 9.71
CA GLY A 27 -9.35 5.51 10.92
C GLY A 27 -10.86 5.61 11.18
N ARG A 28 -11.40 6.84 11.19
CA ARG A 28 -12.84 7.08 11.37
C ARG A 28 -13.69 6.45 10.26
N LEU A 29 -13.21 6.49 9.02
CA LEU A 29 -13.92 5.88 7.89
C LEU A 29 -13.91 4.35 7.97
N ALA A 30 -12.80 3.75 8.41
CA ALA A 30 -12.68 2.31 8.63
C ALA A 30 -13.61 1.82 9.74
N ASP A 31 -13.75 2.59 10.83
CA ASP A 31 -14.70 2.27 11.88
C ASP A 31 -16.16 2.39 11.41
N ARG A 32 -16.47 3.37 10.54
CA ARG A 32 -17.84 3.59 10.03
C ARG A 32 -18.25 2.62 8.92
N TRP A 33 -17.37 2.35 7.96
CA TRP A 33 -17.70 1.58 6.75
C TRP A 33 -17.24 0.12 6.81
N GLY A 34 -16.39 -0.20 7.78
CA GLY A 34 -15.79 -1.51 7.99
C GLY A 34 -14.34 -1.55 7.51
N LYS A 35 -13.45 -1.98 8.40
CA LYS A 35 -12.00 -2.04 8.20
C LYS A 35 -11.60 -2.86 6.98
N ARG A 36 -12.25 -4.01 6.75
CA ARG A 36 -12.03 -4.84 5.55
C ARG A 36 -12.34 -4.11 4.24
N LYS A 37 -13.39 -3.28 4.20
CA LYS A 37 -13.74 -2.54 2.97
C LYS A 37 -12.70 -1.45 2.69
N ILE A 38 -12.28 -0.72 3.72
CA ILE A 38 -11.24 0.30 3.56
C ILE A 38 -9.91 -0.33 3.15
N LEU A 39 -9.53 -1.45 3.76
CA LEU A 39 -8.34 -2.21 3.38
C LEU A 39 -8.36 -2.63 1.88
N LEU A 40 -9.45 -3.24 1.40
CA LEU A 40 -9.53 -3.62 -0.01
C LEU A 40 -9.56 -2.41 -0.94
N SER A 41 -10.22 -1.32 -0.55
CA SER A 41 -10.25 -0.09 -1.36
C SER A 41 -8.88 0.57 -1.45
N SER A 42 -8.08 0.54 -0.39
CA SER A 42 -6.72 1.09 -0.41
C SER A 42 -5.75 0.21 -1.19
N MET A 43 -5.94 -1.12 -1.17
CA MET A 43 -5.20 -2.03 -2.07
C MET A 43 -5.50 -1.73 -3.54
N ILE A 44 -6.77 -1.48 -3.89
CA ILE A 44 -7.15 -1.06 -5.25
C ILE A 44 -6.51 0.29 -5.61
N ALA A 45 -6.48 1.25 -4.68
CA ALA A 45 -5.78 2.51 -4.90
C ALA A 45 -4.28 2.29 -5.15
N PHE A 46 -3.63 1.38 -4.42
CA PHE A 46 -2.23 1.00 -4.65
C PHE A 46 -1.99 0.33 -6.00
N LEU A 47 -2.92 -0.50 -6.46
CA LEU A 47 -2.86 -1.09 -7.79
C LEU A 47 -2.83 0.03 -8.85
N LEU A 48 -3.69 1.04 -8.72
CA LEU A 48 -3.71 2.20 -9.61
C LEU A 48 -2.44 3.04 -9.50
N VAL A 49 -1.84 3.16 -8.32
CA VAL A 49 -0.54 3.83 -8.11
C VAL A 49 0.57 3.12 -8.87
N PHE A 50 0.68 1.78 -8.77
CA PHE A 50 1.69 1.03 -9.50
C PHE A 50 1.49 1.12 -11.02
N LEU A 51 0.25 1.04 -11.51
CA LEU A 51 -0.03 1.28 -12.92
C LEU A 51 0.32 2.72 -13.33
N GLY A 52 0.01 3.71 -12.48
CA GLY A 52 0.38 5.10 -12.69
C GLY A 52 1.89 5.28 -12.84
N TYR A 53 2.69 4.62 -12.00
CA TYR A 53 4.14 4.62 -12.11
C TYR A 53 4.64 3.99 -13.41
N ALA A 54 4.08 2.84 -13.80
CA ALA A 54 4.44 2.18 -15.05
C ALA A 54 4.29 3.13 -16.25
N PHE A 55 3.15 3.81 -16.37
CA PHE A 55 2.86 4.68 -17.52
C PHE A 55 3.31 6.15 -17.35
N SER A 56 4.05 6.47 -16.28
CA SER A 56 4.47 7.85 -16.01
C SER A 56 5.67 8.27 -16.87
N SER A 57 5.50 9.34 -17.66
CA SER A 57 6.58 9.91 -18.49
C SER A 57 7.09 11.27 -17.99
N ARG A 58 6.36 11.92 -17.08
CA ARG A 58 6.65 13.28 -16.57
C ARG A 58 6.68 13.31 -15.04
N TYR A 59 7.60 14.10 -14.48
CA TYR A 59 7.74 14.24 -13.02
C TYR A 59 6.49 14.86 -12.35
N THR A 60 5.71 15.65 -13.08
CA THR A 60 4.45 16.21 -12.58
C THR A 60 3.41 15.13 -12.30
N HIS A 61 3.40 14.03 -13.07
CA HIS A 61 2.51 12.90 -12.78
C HIS A 61 2.93 12.19 -11.50
N LEU A 62 4.24 12.08 -11.24
CA LEU A 62 4.77 11.45 -10.03
C LEU A 62 4.30 12.18 -8.75
N PHE A 63 4.13 13.50 -8.81
CA PHE A 63 3.58 14.26 -7.68
C PHE A 63 2.17 13.77 -7.30
N PHE A 64 1.26 13.68 -8.27
CA PHE A 64 -0.10 13.21 -8.02
C PHE A 64 -0.12 11.74 -7.59
N ILE A 65 0.73 10.92 -8.21
CA ILE A 65 0.85 9.50 -7.84
C ILE A 65 1.31 9.36 -6.39
N GLN A 66 2.31 10.13 -5.93
CA GLN A 66 2.79 10.10 -4.54
C GLN A 66 1.73 10.56 -3.54
N VAL A 67 0.95 11.59 -3.88
CA VAL A 67 -0.17 12.03 -3.02
C VAL A 67 -1.17 10.89 -2.81
N VAL A 68 -1.57 10.21 -3.89
CA VAL A 68 -2.48 9.06 -3.81
C VAL A 68 -1.83 7.88 -3.08
N GLU A 69 -0.55 7.61 -3.33
CA GLU A 69 0.22 6.56 -2.66
C GLU A 69 0.26 6.77 -1.15
N GLY A 70 0.59 7.98 -0.69
CA GLY A 70 0.62 8.31 0.73
C GLY A 70 -0.74 8.15 1.41
N MET A 71 -1.82 8.59 0.75
CA MET A 71 -3.17 8.40 1.27
C MET A 71 -3.55 6.91 1.33
N ALA A 72 -3.27 6.14 0.28
CA ALA A 72 -3.54 4.71 0.22
C ALA A 72 -2.73 3.94 1.27
N TRP A 73 -1.46 4.30 1.46
CA TRP A 73 -0.56 3.71 2.47
C TRP A 73 -1.10 3.82 3.88
N THR A 74 -1.49 5.03 4.24
CA THR A 74 -2.01 5.29 5.58
C THR A 74 -3.36 4.59 5.78
N ALA A 75 -4.22 4.57 4.76
CA ALA A 75 -5.49 3.84 4.83
C ALA A 75 -5.29 2.32 4.97
N MET A 76 -4.37 1.74 4.21
CA MET A 76 -4.03 0.32 4.22
C MET A 76 -3.45 -0.10 5.56
N SER A 77 -2.42 0.59 6.05
CA SER A 77 -1.74 0.25 7.31
C SER A 77 -2.67 0.36 8.53
N ALA A 78 -3.47 1.44 8.61
CA ALA A 78 -4.43 1.62 9.70
C ALA A 78 -5.54 0.55 9.67
N SER A 79 -6.09 0.25 8.49
CA SER A 79 -7.18 -0.71 8.35
C SER A 79 -6.73 -2.15 8.56
N ALA A 80 -5.53 -2.51 8.09
CA ALA A 80 -4.97 -3.86 8.25
C ALA A 80 -4.73 -4.18 9.73
N THR A 81 -4.01 -3.32 10.44
CA THR A 81 -3.71 -3.51 11.86
C THR A 81 -4.97 -3.53 12.71
N ALA A 82 -5.92 -2.63 12.44
CA ALA A 82 -7.19 -2.61 13.15
C ALA A 82 -8.06 -3.86 12.85
N LEU A 83 -8.07 -4.36 11.61
CA LEU A 83 -8.79 -5.58 11.25
C LEU A 83 -8.21 -6.80 11.96
N ILE A 84 -6.88 -6.94 11.98
CA ILE A 84 -6.19 -8.02 12.70
C ILE A 84 -6.54 -7.98 14.19
N ALA A 85 -6.55 -6.78 14.80
CA ALA A 85 -6.89 -6.63 16.21
C ALA A 85 -8.35 -7.03 16.52
N ASP A 86 -9.29 -6.75 15.62
CA ASP A 86 -10.70 -7.09 15.80
C ASP A 86 -10.95 -8.59 15.66
N VAL A 87 -10.33 -9.22 14.68
CA VAL A 87 -10.57 -10.61 14.30
C VAL A 87 -9.81 -11.59 15.20
N ALA A 88 -8.58 -11.24 15.59
CA ALA A 88 -7.75 -12.14 16.39
C ALA A 88 -8.30 -12.27 17.82
N PRO A 89 -8.41 -13.51 18.35
CA PRO A 89 -8.78 -13.75 19.75
C PRO A 89 -7.87 -12.98 20.69
N LYS A 90 -8.41 -12.42 21.78
CA LYS A 90 -7.64 -11.56 22.72
C LYS A 90 -6.28 -12.15 23.14
N LYS A 91 -6.21 -13.47 23.36
CA LYS A 91 -4.99 -14.19 23.76
C LYS A 91 -3.94 -14.34 22.64
N GLN A 92 -4.38 -14.30 21.37
CA GLN A 92 -3.54 -14.52 20.17
C GLN A 92 -3.26 -13.24 19.38
N ARG A 93 -3.83 -12.09 19.78
CA ARG A 93 -3.61 -10.80 19.09
C ARG A 93 -2.14 -10.45 18.89
N GLY A 94 -1.30 -10.70 19.90
CA GLY A 94 0.14 -10.44 19.81
C GLY A 94 0.83 -11.32 18.76
N GLU A 95 0.44 -12.61 18.68
CA GLU A 95 0.94 -13.54 17.68
C GLU A 95 0.49 -13.15 16.27
N ALA A 96 -0.79 -12.82 16.08
CA ALA A 96 -1.32 -12.38 14.79
C ALA A 96 -0.63 -11.10 14.29
N MET A 97 -0.40 -10.13 15.18
CA MET A 97 0.40 -8.93 14.86
C MET A 97 1.86 -9.27 14.57
N GLY A 98 2.44 -10.25 15.27
CA GLY A 98 3.79 -10.76 15.01
C GLY A 98 3.92 -11.35 13.61
N ILE A 99 2.96 -12.16 13.16
CA ILE A 99 2.91 -12.72 11.80
C ILE A 99 2.80 -11.60 10.77
N TYR A 100 1.90 -10.63 10.99
CA TYR A 100 1.74 -9.47 10.10
C TYR A 100 3.05 -8.66 9.97
N ASN A 101 3.71 -8.34 11.08
CA ASN A 101 4.98 -7.60 11.08
C ASN A 101 6.12 -8.42 10.45
N THR A 102 6.09 -9.74 10.59
CA THR A 102 7.06 -10.64 9.94
C THR A 102 6.87 -10.62 8.43
N ALA A 103 5.63 -10.76 7.94
CA ALA A 103 5.33 -10.64 6.51
C ALA A 103 5.78 -9.28 5.94
N TRP A 104 5.56 -8.21 6.69
CA TRP A 104 6.03 -6.87 6.34
C TRP A 104 7.54 -6.79 6.22
N SER A 105 8.26 -7.34 7.20
CA SER A 105 9.72 -7.35 7.23
C SER A 105 10.30 -8.13 6.06
N ILE A 106 9.71 -9.29 5.74
CA ILE A 106 10.10 -10.08 4.57
C ILE A 106 9.91 -9.27 3.28
N GLY A 107 8.75 -8.61 3.12
CA GLY A 107 8.48 -7.74 1.98
C GLY A 107 9.46 -6.58 1.87
N TRP A 108 9.83 -5.95 2.98
CA TRP A 108 10.80 -4.85 3.02
C TRP A 108 12.23 -5.26 2.69
N VAL A 109 12.63 -6.48 3.04
CA VAL A 109 13.95 -7.02 2.71
C VAL A 109 14.00 -7.45 1.25
N ILE A 110 13.00 -8.21 0.80
CA ILE A 110 13.01 -8.83 -0.53
C ILE A 110 12.61 -7.82 -1.62
N GLY A 111 11.68 -6.92 -1.33
CA GLY A 111 11.06 -6.00 -2.28
C GLY A 111 12.05 -5.10 -3.01
N PRO A 112 12.89 -4.31 -2.30
CA PRO A 112 13.89 -3.44 -2.94
C PRO A 112 14.92 -4.22 -3.76
N SER A 113 15.37 -5.38 -3.27
CA SER A 113 16.32 -6.23 -3.99
C SER A 113 15.73 -6.76 -5.29
N LEU A 114 14.53 -7.35 -5.25
CA LEU A 114 13.84 -7.82 -6.46
C LEU A 114 13.49 -6.67 -7.41
N GLY A 115 12.96 -5.56 -6.88
CA GLY A 115 12.60 -4.39 -7.67
C GLY A 115 13.80 -3.77 -8.38
N GLY A 116 14.94 -3.66 -7.67
CA GLY A 116 16.20 -3.20 -8.24
C GLY A 116 16.67 -4.09 -9.38
N MET A 117 16.78 -5.41 -9.14
CA MET A 117 17.19 -6.39 -10.15
C MET A 117 16.28 -6.36 -11.39
N LEU A 118 14.96 -6.34 -11.20
CA LEU A 118 13.99 -6.27 -12.29
C LEU A 118 14.13 -4.97 -13.10
N SER A 119 14.33 -3.84 -12.41
CA SER A 119 14.49 -2.53 -13.07
C SER A 119 15.80 -2.43 -13.86
N GLU A 120 16.84 -3.15 -13.45
CA GLU A 120 18.13 -3.17 -14.13
C GLU A 120 18.13 -4.07 -15.38
N HIS A 121 17.37 -5.19 -15.35
CA HIS A 121 17.44 -6.23 -16.39
C HIS A 121 16.28 -6.22 -17.39
N ILE A 122 15.10 -5.69 -17.02
CA ILE A 122 13.88 -5.88 -17.81
C ILE A 122 13.36 -4.55 -18.37
N ASP A 123 12.87 -3.65 -17.50
CA ASP A 123 12.54 -2.24 -17.75
C ASP A 123 11.88 -1.71 -16.46
N PHE A 124 11.97 -0.40 -16.19
CA PHE A 124 11.20 0.23 -15.12
C PHE A 124 9.69 0.01 -15.31
N HIS A 125 9.17 0.16 -16.53
CA HIS A 125 7.76 -0.05 -16.87
C HIS A 125 7.28 -1.45 -16.51
N LEU A 126 8.04 -2.48 -16.87
CA LEU A 126 7.70 -3.87 -16.60
C LEU A 126 7.81 -4.22 -15.11
N THR A 127 8.76 -3.63 -14.38
CA THR A 127 8.87 -3.78 -12.92
C THR A 127 7.61 -3.28 -12.21
N PHE A 128 7.08 -2.11 -12.58
CA PHE A 128 5.85 -1.60 -11.96
C PHE A 128 4.60 -2.39 -12.37
N ILE A 129 4.54 -2.91 -13.60
CA ILE A 129 3.47 -3.85 -13.99
C ILE A 129 3.53 -5.13 -13.16
N PHE A 130 4.73 -5.65 -12.88
CA PHE A 130 4.89 -6.81 -12.01
C PHE A 130 4.41 -6.51 -10.58
N CYS A 131 4.76 -5.36 -10.01
CA CYS A 131 4.23 -4.92 -8.70
C CYS A 131 2.70 -4.79 -8.70
N ALA A 132 2.13 -4.23 -9.78
CA ALA A 132 0.68 -4.14 -9.96
C ALA A 132 0.04 -5.54 -10.00
N PHE A 133 0.66 -6.50 -10.70
CA PHE A 133 0.19 -7.88 -10.74
C PHE A 133 0.21 -8.54 -9.34
N LEU A 134 1.30 -8.38 -8.57
CA LEU A 134 1.35 -8.88 -7.20
C LEU A 134 0.28 -8.26 -6.30
N MET A 135 0.03 -6.96 -6.44
CA MET A 135 -1.05 -6.27 -5.70
C MET A 135 -2.42 -6.81 -6.11
N LEU A 136 -2.65 -7.04 -7.41
CA LEU A 136 -3.90 -7.64 -7.91
C LEU A 136 -4.13 -9.03 -7.33
N CYS A 137 -3.10 -9.88 -7.29
CA CYS A 137 -3.18 -11.19 -6.64
C CYS A 137 -3.57 -11.06 -5.15
N GLY A 138 -2.97 -10.10 -4.43
CA GLY A 138 -3.35 -9.79 -3.05
C GLY A 138 -4.80 -9.35 -2.90
N ILE A 139 -5.31 -8.52 -3.82
CA ILE A 139 -6.72 -8.09 -3.84
C ILE A 139 -7.64 -9.29 -4.07
N VAL A 140 -7.34 -10.14 -5.06
CA VAL A 140 -8.12 -11.34 -5.36
C VAL A 140 -8.17 -12.27 -4.15
N LEU A 141 -7.02 -12.56 -3.52
CA LEU A 141 -6.98 -13.34 -2.28
C LEU A 141 -7.82 -12.69 -1.18
N GLY A 142 -7.72 -11.37 -1.00
CA GLY A 142 -8.50 -10.62 -0.03
C GLY A 142 -10.01 -10.69 -0.28
N PHE A 143 -10.46 -10.84 -1.53
CA PHE A 143 -11.88 -11.05 -1.85
C PHE A 143 -12.33 -12.51 -1.67
N LEU A 144 -11.46 -13.48 -2.00
CA LEU A 144 -11.76 -14.91 -1.88
C LEU A 144 -11.80 -15.39 -0.42
N LEU A 145 -11.02 -14.75 0.47
CA LEU A 145 -11.06 -15.07 1.89
C LEU A 145 -12.42 -14.72 2.50
N PRO A 146 -13.04 -15.65 3.28
CA PRO A 146 -14.33 -15.44 3.90
C PRO A 146 -14.38 -14.11 4.66
N LYS A 147 -15.52 -13.43 4.63
CA LYS A 147 -15.76 -12.31 5.53
C LYS A 147 -15.77 -12.89 6.94
N GLU A 148 -14.80 -12.52 7.76
CA GLU A 148 -14.77 -12.94 9.16
C GLU A 148 -15.99 -12.34 9.86
N THR A 149 -16.95 -13.19 10.17
CA THR A 149 -18.14 -12.84 10.95
C THR A 149 -17.64 -12.45 12.34
N THR A 150 -17.69 -11.16 12.64
CA THR A 150 -17.62 -10.68 14.03
C THR A 150 -18.79 -11.30 14.79
N SER A 151 -18.50 -12.36 15.54
CA SER A 151 -19.36 -12.83 16.64
C SER A 151 -19.27 -11.87 17.82
#